data_AF-A0AAQ3P0Z6-F1
#
_entry.id   AF-A0AAQ3P0Z6-F1
#
_cell.length_a   1.000
_cell.length_b   1.000
_cell.length_c   1.000
_cell.angle_alpha   90.00
_cell.angle_beta   90.00
_cell.angle_gamma   90.00
#
_symmetry.space_group_name_H-M   'P 1'
#
loop_
_entity.id
_entity.type
_entity.pdbx_description
1 polymer ?
#
loop_
_entity_poly.entity_id
_entity_poly.type
_entity_poly.pdbx_seq_one_letter_code
_entity_poly.pdbx_strand_id
1 'polypeptide(L)'
;MAWSEPTNQWFKAVATAIQKDVRLKELYDQCLADPLQSPDYRIKDGLLFWKGRIMLPVEENIIIQVLLEFHSSKIGGHVGVAKTMARICSQFFWPGMQQRIRKFVRECQIFQQAKVQQALPAGLLQPLPIPVHVWDDIAMDFITCLPVSHGYSTIMVVIDRLSKFGHFIPLKAEYSSKIVAEAC
;
A
#
# COMPACT_ATOMS: atom_id res chain seq x y z
N MET A 1 25.77 -8.21 -40.93
CA MET A 1 24.89 -8.64 -39.81
C MET A 1 24.23 -7.39 -39.24
N ALA A 2 22.98 -7.12 -39.62
CA ALA A 2 22.23 -6.01 -39.05
C ALA A 2 21.62 -6.48 -37.73
N TRP A 3 22.19 -6.04 -36.61
CA TRP A 3 21.59 -6.20 -35.30
C TRP A 3 20.41 -5.23 -35.24
N SER A 4 19.19 -5.71 -35.49
CA SER A 4 18.00 -4.90 -35.27
C SER A 4 17.89 -4.62 -33.78
N GLU A 5 17.99 -3.36 -33.38
CA GLU A 5 17.72 -2.97 -32.00
C GLU A 5 16.32 -3.43 -31.60
N PRO A 6 16.13 -3.99 -30.39
CA PRO A 6 14.82 -4.42 -29.93
C PRO A 6 13.90 -3.20 -29.79
N THR A 7 13.12 -2.92 -30.83
CA THR A 7 12.16 -1.82 -30.79
C THR A 7 10.92 -2.29 -30.03
N ASN A 8 10.64 -1.66 -28.90
CA ASN A 8 9.46 -1.98 -28.10
C ASN A 8 8.18 -1.72 -28.92
N GLN A 9 7.38 -2.78 -29.14
CA GLN A 9 6.13 -2.73 -29.89
C GLN A 9 5.12 -1.74 -29.27
N TRP A 10 5.18 -1.54 -27.96
CA TRP A 10 4.33 -0.60 -27.24
C TRP A 10 4.58 0.85 -27.69
N PHE A 11 5.85 1.28 -27.79
CA PHE A 11 6.16 2.64 -28.26
C PHE A 11 5.72 2.85 -29.71
N LYS A 12 5.80 1.82 -30.56
CA LYS A 12 5.26 1.88 -31.93
C LYS A 12 3.74 2.06 -31.93
N ALA A 13 3.03 1.35 -31.05
CA ALA A 13 1.59 1.50 -30.88
C ALA A 13 1.23 2.92 -30.38
N VAL A 14 1.97 3.47 -29.42
CA VAL A 14 1.80 4.85 -28.94
C VAL A 14 2.04 5.86 -30.07
N ALA A 15 3.12 5.72 -30.84
CA ALA A 15 3.41 6.60 -31.98
C ALA A 15 2.29 6.57 -33.03
N THR A 16 1.75 5.37 -33.32
CA THR A 16 0.62 5.20 -34.24
C THR A 16 -0.66 5.85 -33.68
N ALA A 17 -0.92 5.68 -32.39
CA ALA A 17 -2.09 6.26 -31.73
C ALA A 17 -2.01 7.80 -31.63
N ILE A 18 -0.82 8.38 -31.45
CA ILE A 18 -0.58 9.83 -31.52
C ILE A 18 -0.99 10.38 -32.90
N GLN A 19 -0.66 9.68 -33.99
CA GLN A 19 -1.01 10.09 -35.35
C GLN A 19 -2.52 9.96 -35.65
N LYS A 20 -3.23 9.13 -34.89
CA LYS A 20 -4.68 8.91 -35.05
C LYS A 20 -5.50 9.92 -34.23
N ASP A 21 -5.00 10.36 -33.08
CA ASP A 21 -5.65 11.37 -32.24
C ASP A 21 -5.49 12.75 -32.89
N VAL A 22 -6.63 13.36 -33.27
CA VAL A 22 -6.67 14.66 -33.98
C VAL A 22 -5.88 15.74 -33.24
N ARG A 23 -6.05 15.84 -31.91
CA ARG A 23 -5.42 16.91 -31.12
C ARG A 23 -3.93 16.68 -30.95
N LEU A 24 -3.53 15.45 -30.69
CA LEU A 24 -2.10 15.14 -30.56
C LEU A 24 -1.39 15.25 -31.92
N LYS A 25 -2.06 14.91 -33.02
CA LYS A 25 -1.54 15.10 -34.36
C LYS A 25 -1.36 16.59 -34.69
N GLU A 26 -2.32 17.44 -34.38
CA GLU A 26 -2.17 18.89 -34.55
C GLU A 26 -0.95 19.43 -33.79
N LEU A 27 -0.78 19.04 -32.52
CA LEU A 27 0.40 19.41 -31.73
C LEU A 27 1.70 18.85 -32.31
N TYR A 28 1.64 17.63 -32.85
CA TYR A 28 2.78 16.98 -33.49
C TYR A 28 3.20 17.74 -34.76
N ASP A 29 2.26 18.07 -35.64
CA ASP A 29 2.49 18.79 -36.88
C ASP A 29 2.97 20.23 -36.62
N GLN A 30 2.41 20.91 -35.61
CA GLN A 30 2.87 22.23 -35.16
C GLN A 30 4.33 22.19 -34.66
N CYS A 31 4.67 21.18 -33.86
CA CYS A 31 6.02 21.02 -33.33
C CYS A 31 7.05 20.67 -34.43
N LEU A 32 6.62 20.02 -35.53
CA LEU A 32 7.45 19.81 -36.70
C LEU A 32 7.66 21.09 -37.53
N ALA A 33 6.61 21.90 -37.66
CA ALA A 33 6.64 23.13 -38.47
C ALA A 33 7.47 24.25 -37.81
N ASP A 34 7.32 24.45 -36.50
CA ASP A 34 8.09 25.45 -35.75
C ASP A 34 8.49 24.95 -34.35
N PRO A 35 9.67 24.33 -34.23
CA PRO A 35 10.20 23.87 -32.94
C PRO A 35 10.46 24.99 -31.92
N LEU A 36 10.64 26.24 -32.36
CA LEU A 36 10.97 27.38 -31.48
C LEU A 36 9.72 27.97 -30.83
N GLN A 37 8.56 27.84 -31.48
CA GLN A 37 7.29 28.34 -30.96
C GLN A 37 6.79 27.52 -29.75
N SER A 38 7.20 26.26 -29.64
CA SER A 38 6.75 25.31 -28.61
C SER A 38 7.94 24.68 -27.86
N PRO A 39 8.70 25.45 -27.04
CA PRO A 39 9.92 24.96 -26.41
C PRO A 39 9.70 23.81 -25.41
N ASP A 40 8.48 23.69 -24.89
CA ASP A 40 8.06 22.61 -24.00
C ASP A 40 7.83 21.29 -24.75
N TYR A 41 7.64 21.32 -26.06
CA TYR A 41 7.34 20.15 -26.88
C TYR A 41 8.57 19.67 -27.64
N ARG A 42 8.73 18.35 -27.75
CA ARG A 42 9.82 17.73 -28.53
C ARG A 42 9.31 16.47 -29.20
N ILE A 43 9.79 16.20 -30.40
CA ILE A 43 9.51 14.95 -31.11
C ILE A 43 10.78 14.11 -31.13
N LYS A 44 10.66 12.83 -30.78
CA LYS A 44 11.75 11.86 -30.84
C LYS A 44 11.19 10.48 -31.14
N ASP A 45 11.75 9.78 -32.13
CA ASP A 45 11.37 8.42 -32.50
C ASP A 45 9.86 8.22 -32.77
N GLY A 46 9.21 9.25 -33.34
CA GLY A 46 7.76 9.25 -33.61
C GLY A 46 6.88 9.49 -32.38
N LEU A 47 7.46 9.77 -31.22
CA LEU A 47 6.75 10.11 -29.98
C LEU A 47 6.76 11.61 -29.73
N LEU A 48 5.65 12.11 -29.21
CA LEU A 48 5.50 13.49 -28.75
C LEU A 48 5.86 13.57 -27.26
N PHE A 49 6.76 14.47 -26.91
CA PHE A 49 7.15 14.77 -25.54
C PHE A 49 6.66 16.16 -25.13
N TRP A 50 6.24 16.30 -23.88
CA TRP A 50 5.93 17.56 -23.23
C TRP A 50 6.71 17.68 -21.91
N LYS A 51 7.57 18.70 -21.80
CA LYS A 51 8.48 18.93 -20.67
C LYS A 51 9.28 17.68 -20.30
N GLY A 52 9.79 16.98 -21.31
CA GLY A 52 10.59 15.75 -21.15
C GLY A 52 9.79 14.47 -20.87
N ARG A 53 8.45 14.51 -20.88
CA ARG A 53 7.58 13.34 -20.64
C ARG A 53 6.82 12.97 -21.90
N ILE A 54 6.62 11.68 -22.14
CA ILE A 54 5.87 11.20 -23.30
C ILE A 54 4.40 11.57 -23.12
N MET A 55 3.84 12.27 -24.10
CA MET A 55 2.40 12.51 -24.18
C MET A 55 1.71 11.26 -24.68
N LEU A 56 0.79 10.74 -23.87
CA LEU A 56 0.00 9.57 -24.22
C LEU A 56 -1.35 10.00 -24.81
N PRO A 57 -1.81 9.35 -25.89
CA PRO A 57 -3.19 9.45 -26.33
C PRO A 57 -4.12 8.91 -25.26
N VAL A 58 -5.31 9.50 -25.13
CA VAL A 58 -6.31 9.10 -24.13
C VAL A 58 -7.08 7.86 -24.61
N GLU A 59 -6.34 6.83 -25.03
CA GLU A 59 -6.87 5.53 -25.39
C GLU A 59 -6.83 4.59 -24.17
N GLU A 60 -7.94 3.87 -23.95
CA GLU A 60 -8.12 3.01 -22.77
C GLU A 60 -6.99 1.98 -22.63
N ASN A 61 -6.63 1.31 -23.72
CA ASN A 61 -5.63 0.24 -23.71
C ASN A 61 -4.23 0.76 -23.33
N ILE A 62 -3.80 1.89 -23.89
CA ILE A 62 -2.49 2.49 -23.62
C ILE A 62 -2.40 2.93 -22.16
N ILE A 63 -3.45 3.62 -21.66
CA ILE A 63 -3.47 4.09 -20.28
C ILE A 63 -3.50 2.90 -19.31
N ILE A 64 -4.34 1.89 -19.56
CA ILE A 64 -4.42 0.70 -18.70
C ILE A 64 -3.07 -0.03 -18.63
N GLN A 65 -2.37 -0.19 -19.75
CA GLN A 65 -1.06 -0.85 -19.75
C GLN A 65 -0.04 -0.12 -18.88
N VAL A 66 0.00 1.22 -18.94
CA VAL A 66 0.86 2.04 -18.05
C VAL A 66 0.43 1.88 -16.59
N LEU A 67 -0.87 1.92 -16.31
CA LEU A 67 -1.37 1.75 -14.95
C LEU A 67 -1.00 0.36 -14.38
N LEU A 68 -1.18 -0.70 -15.16
CA LEU A 68 -0.82 -2.06 -14.78
C LEU A 68 0.69 -2.19 -14.55
N GLU A 69 1.51 -1.66 -15.45
CA GLU A 69 2.97 -1.79 -15.34
C GLU A 69 3.52 -1.03 -14.12
N PHE A 70 3.00 0.16 -13.83
CA PHE A 70 3.54 1.00 -12.76
C PHE A 70 2.91 0.77 -11.38
N HIS A 71 1.78 0.05 -11.32
CA HIS A 71 1.12 -0.30 -10.05
C HIS A 71 1.08 -1.81 -9.80
N SER A 72 0.59 -2.60 -10.75
CA SER A 72 0.30 -4.02 -10.54
C SER A 72 1.45 -4.97 -10.87
N SER A 73 2.48 -4.52 -11.59
CA SER A 73 3.66 -5.33 -11.86
C SER A 73 4.45 -5.61 -10.57
N LYS A 74 5.40 -6.55 -10.63
CA LYS A 74 6.34 -6.80 -9.52
C LYS A 74 7.15 -5.55 -9.14
N ILE A 75 7.42 -4.67 -10.11
CA ILE A 75 8.12 -3.39 -9.89
C ILE A 75 7.15 -2.36 -9.29
N GLY A 76 5.90 -2.36 -9.77
CA GLY A 76 4.80 -1.55 -9.28
C GLY A 76 4.48 -1.82 -7.81
N GLY A 77 4.42 -3.08 -7.42
CA GLY A 77 4.31 -3.54 -6.04
C GLY A 77 3.02 -3.15 -5.33
N HIS A 78 1.94 -2.86 -6.07
CA HIS A 78 0.65 -2.41 -5.56
C HIS A 78 0.75 -1.23 -4.59
N VAL A 79 1.72 -0.33 -4.81
CA VAL A 79 1.95 0.80 -3.92
C VAL A 79 0.82 1.82 -3.98
N GLY A 80 0.70 2.62 -2.91
CA GLY A 80 -0.33 3.65 -2.81
C GLY A 80 -0.18 4.77 -3.85
N VAL A 81 -1.27 5.55 -3.98
CA VAL A 81 -1.47 6.59 -5.01
C VAL A 81 -0.26 7.49 -5.20
N ALA A 82 0.32 8.03 -4.13
CA ALA A 82 1.41 9.00 -4.24
C ALA A 82 2.65 8.42 -4.93
N LYS A 83 3.02 7.18 -4.61
CA LYS A 83 4.18 6.50 -5.22
C LYS A 83 3.91 6.13 -6.68
N THR A 84 2.74 5.58 -6.99
CA THR A 84 2.34 5.29 -8.38
C THR A 84 2.30 6.56 -9.23
N MET A 85 1.70 7.64 -8.69
CA MET A 85 1.65 8.94 -9.35
C MET A 85 3.04 9.47 -9.67
N ALA A 86 3.95 9.48 -8.70
CA ALA A 86 5.29 9.99 -8.89
C ALA A 86 6.04 9.25 -10.02
N ARG A 87 5.92 7.91 -10.06
CA ARG A 87 6.56 7.10 -11.10
C ARG A 87 5.99 7.41 -12.49
N ILE A 88 4.67 7.39 -12.64
CA ILE A 88 4.03 7.64 -13.94
C ILE A 88 4.28 9.09 -14.38
N CYS A 89 4.09 10.07 -13.50
CA CYS A 89 4.30 11.48 -13.82
C CYS A 89 5.74 11.86 -14.15
N SER A 90 6.72 11.00 -13.82
CA SER A 90 8.12 11.22 -14.21
C SER A 90 8.40 10.90 -15.67
N GLN A 91 7.57 10.06 -16.31
CA GLN A 91 7.80 9.55 -17.67
C GLN A 91 6.69 9.91 -18.65
N PHE A 92 5.45 10.02 -18.18
CA PHE A 92 4.26 10.15 -19.02
C PHE A 92 3.41 11.35 -18.61
N PHE A 93 2.62 11.83 -19.56
CA PHE A 93 1.61 12.84 -19.34
C PHE A 93 0.38 12.58 -20.23
N TRP A 94 -0.81 12.76 -19.66
CA TRP A 94 -2.04 12.88 -20.43
C TRP A 94 -3.07 13.71 -19.64
N PRO A 95 -4.04 14.36 -20.31
CA PRO A 95 -5.12 15.08 -19.64
C PRO A 95 -5.91 14.15 -18.69
N GLY A 96 -6.11 14.58 -17.45
CA GLY A 96 -6.86 13.82 -16.46
C GLY A 96 -6.10 12.65 -15.80
N MET A 97 -4.79 12.51 -16.04
CA MET A 97 -4.00 11.39 -15.50
C MET A 97 -4.11 11.21 -13.98
N GLN A 98 -4.19 12.30 -13.23
CA GLN A 98 -4.22 12.23 -11.77
C GLN A 98 -5.48 11.53 -11.25
N GLN A 99 -6.64 11.86 -11.82
CA GLN A 99 -7.91 11.27 -11.44
C GLN A 99 -7.95 9.80 -11.83
N ARG A 100 -7.43 9.48 -13.03
CA ARG A 100 -7.33 8.12 -13.55
C ARG A 100 -6.47 7.21 -12.67
N ILE A 101 -5.27 7.67 -12.31
CA ILE A 101 -4.35 6.94 -11.43
C ILE A 101 -4.95 6.73 -10.05
N ARG A 102 -5.56 7.78 -9.46
CA ARG A 102 -6.25 7.69 -8.16
C ARG A 102 -7.36 6.64 -8.18
N LYS A 103 -8.19 6.64 -9.21
CA LYS A 103 -9.30 5.68 -9.37
C LYS A 103 -8.76 4.25 -9.43
N PHE A 104 -7.81 4.00 -10.33
CA PHE A 104 -7.22 2.68 -10.53
C PHE A 104 -6.60 2.10 -9.26
N VAL A 105 -5.79 2.89 -8.55
CA VAL A 105 -5.14 2.44 -7.30
C VAL A 105 -6.16 2.20 -6.19
N ARG A 106 -7.23 3.00 -6.10
CA ARG A 106 -8.31 2.80 -5.11
C ARG A 106 -9.14 1.55 -5.39
N GLU A 107 -9.29 1.17 -6.66
CA GLU A 107 -10.00 -0.03 -7.08
C GLU A 107 -9.14 -1.32 -6.94
N CYS A 108 -7.84 -1.19 -6.65
CA CYS A 108 -6.97 -2.34 -6.47
C CYS A 108 -7.23 -3.08 -5.14
N GLN A 109 -7.80 -4.28 -5.23
CA GLN A 109 -8.08 -5.13 -4.07
C GLN A 109 -6.83 -5.50 -3.27
N ILE A 110 -5.71 -5.81 -3.94
CA ILE A 110 -4.44 -6.17 -3.28
C ILE A 110 -3.93 -5.01 -2.41
N PHE A 111 -3.93 -3.79 -2.96
CA PHE A 111 -3.57 -2.60 -2.19
C PHE A 111 -4.52 -2.36 -1.02
N GLN A 112 -5.84 -2.49 -1.22
CA GLN A 112 -6.83 -2.27 -0.16
C GLN A 112 -6.70 -3.29 0.98
N GLN A 113 -6.43 -4.56 0.67
CA GLN A 113 -6.24 -5.62 1.66
C GLN A 113 -4.92 -5.48 2.43
N ALA A 114 -3.84 -5.07 1.76
CA ALA A 114 -2.54 -4.86 2.38
C ALA A 114 -2.44 -3.55 3.18
N LYS A 115 -3.39 -2.63 2.98
CA LYS A 115 -3.36 -1.32 3.63
C LYS A 115 -3.73 -1.45 5.11
N VAL A 116 -2.74 -1.22 5.97
CA VAL A 116 -2.98 -1.08 7.41
C VAL A 116 -3.87 0.15 7.64
N GLN A 117 -4.93 -0.04 8.43
CA GLN A 117 -5.79 1.06 8.86
C GLN A 117 -4.99 1.97 9.80
N GLN A 118 -4.58 3.14 9.31
CA GLN A 118 -3.90 4.17 10.10
C GLN A 118 -4.87 5.07 10.89
N ALA A 119 -6.13 4.64 11.03
CA ALA A 119 -7.07 5.35 11.87
C ALA A 119 -6.77 5.03 13.34
N LEU A 120 -6.88 6.04 14.19
CA LEU A 120 -6.92 5.81 15.63
C LEU A 120 -8.08 4.85 15.96
N PRO A 121 -7.96 4.03 17.03
CA PRO A 121 -9.08 3.23 17.51
C PRO A 121 -10.33 4.11 17.62
N ALA A 122 -11.47 3.59 17.15
CA ALA A 122 -12.71 4.34 17.21
C ALA A 122 -13.15 4.48 18.67
N GLY A 123 -13.02 5.68 19.23
CA GLY A 123 -13.50 6.02 20.57
C GLY A 123 -12.41 6.08 21.65
N LEU A 124 -12.83 6.47 22.85
CA LEU A 124 -12.00 6.44 24.05
C LEU A 124 -11.98 5.02 24.62
N LEU A 125 -10.88 4.63 25.25
CA LEU A 125 -10.87 3.41 26.08
C LEU A 125 -11.94 3.54 27.16
N GLN A 126 -12.84 2.57 27.26
CA GLN A 126 -13.83 2.51 28.34
C GLN A 126 -13.23 1.76 29.52
N PRO A 127 -12.82 2.44 30.60
CA PRO A 127 -12.31 1.76 31.77
C PRO A 127 -13.43 0.95 32.43
N LEU A 128 -13.08 -0.20 32.97
CA LEU A 128 -13.99 -0.97 33.81
C LEU A 128 -14.30 -0.20 35.09
N PRO A 129 -15.50 -0.38 35.68
CA PRO A 129 -15.83 0.20 36.98
C PRO A 129 -14.77 -0.12 38.04
N ILE A 130 -14.59 0.81 38.97
CA ILE A 130 -13.70 0.63 40.11
C ILE A 130 -14.45 -0.21 41.17
N PRO A 131 -13.88 -1.33 41.66
CA PRO A 131 -14.52 -2.14 42.69
C PRO A 131 -14.64 -1.38 44.02
N VAL A 132 -15.61 -1.75 44.85
CA VAL A 132 -15.86 -1.06 46.13
C VAL A 132 -15.16 -1.73 47.30
N HIS A 133 -15.05 -3.06 47.28
CA HIS A 133 -14.37 -3.85 48.30
C HIS A 133 -13.20 -4.65 47.72
N VAL A 134 -12.26 -4.99 48.58
CA VAL A 134 -11.12 -5.85 48.24
C VAL A 134 -11.67 -7.24 47.88
N TRP A 135 -11.19 -7.82 46.79
CA TRP A 135 -11.63 -9.11 46.22
C TRP A 135 -12.99 -9.11 45.51
N ASP A 136 -13.62 -7.95 45.29
CA ASP A 136 -14.84 -7.85 44.46
C ASP A 136 -14.52 -8.20 42.99
N ASP A 137 -13.42 -7.66 42.46
CA ASP A 137 -12.95 -7.94 41.10
C ASP A 137 -11.49 -8.37 41.10
N ILE A 138 -11.20 -9.48 40.42
CA ILE A 138 -9.84 -9.96 40.18
C ILE A 138 -9.47 -9.83 38.70
N ALA A 139 -8.20 -9.55 38.44
CA ALA A 139 -7.57 -9.70 37.12
C ALA A 139 -6.66 -10.94 37.16
N MET A 140 -6.76 -11.79 36.13
CA MET A 140 -5.96 -13.01 36.02
C MET A 140 -5.17 -12.99 34.70
N ASP A 141 -3.89 -13.34 34.77
CA ASP A 141 -3.00 -13.44 33.60
C ASP A 141 -1.98 -14.59 33.77
N PHE A 142 -1.30 -14.97 32.69
CA PHE A 142 -0.30 -16.04 32.68
C PHE A 142 1.00 -15.56 32.03
N ILE A 143 2.06 -15.52 32.82
CA ILE A 143 3.41 -15.32 32.31
C ILE A 143 3.96 -16.69 31.91
N THR A 144 3.98 -16.97 30.61
CA THR A 144 4.38 -18.27 30.05
C THR A 144 5.80 -18.22 29.45
N CYS A 145 6.32 -19.37 29.04
CA CYS A 145 7.62 -19.51 28.37
C CYS A 145 8.81 -19.00 29.20
N LEU A 146 8.74 -19.11 30.53
CA LEU A 146 9.86 -18.81 31.41
C LEU A 146 10.88 -19.96 31.42
N PRO A 147 12.16 -19.69 31.72
CA PRO A 147 13.13 -20.73 32.02
C PRO A 147 12.59 -21.65 33.12
N VAL A 148 12.79 -22.96 32.94
CA VAL A 148 12.28 -23.96 33.90
C VAL A 148 13.00 -23.79 35.24
N SER A 149 12.22 -23.56 36.30
CA SER A 149 12.71 -23.53 37.68
C SER A 149 11.89 -24.52 38.51
N HIS A 150 12.56 -25.49 39.12
CA HIS A 150 11.93 -26.52 39.95
C HIS A 150 10.77 -27.27 39.22
N GLY A 151 10.86 -27.41 37.90
CA GLY A 151 9.85 -28.08 37.07
C GLY A 151 8.68 -27.18 36.63
N TYR A 152 8.68 -25.90 36.98
CA TYR A 152 7.67 -24.90 36.60
C TYR A 152 8.23 -23.93 35.56
N SER A 153 7.39 -23.47 34.63
CA SER A 153 7.78 -22.56 33.53
C SER A 153 6.70 -21.51 33.21
N THR A 154 5.64 -21.48 33.99
CA THR A 154 4.55 -20.52 33.88
C THR A 154 4.23 -19.97 35.27
N ILE A 155 3.86 -18.70 35.35
CA ILE A 155 3.35 -18.08 36.57
C ILE A 155 1.93 -17.59 36.28
N MET A 156 0.95 -18.11 37.03
CA MET A 156 -0.38 -17.54 37.07
C MET A 156 -0.38 -16.34 38.02
N VAL A 157 -0.84 -15.21 37.52
CA VAL A 157 -0.88 -13.93 38.22
C VAL A 157 -2.34 -13.62 38.51
N VAL A 158 -2.72 -13.54 39.78
CA VAL A 158 -4.07 -13.17 40.23
C VAL A 158 -3.96 -11.90 41.05
N ILE A 159 -4.57 -10.80 40.58
CA ILE A 159 -4.46 -9.48 41.20
C ILE A 159 -5.85 -8.98 41.59
N ASP A 160 -6.01 -8.59 42.86
CA ASP A 160 -7.16 -7.80 43.29
C ASP A 160 -7.11 -6.40 42.65
N ARG A 161 -8.16 -6.04 41.91
CA ARG A 161 -8.15 -4.81 41.12
C ARG A 161 -8.22 -3.54 41.96
N LEU A 162 -8.71 -3.61 43.20
CA LEU A 162 -8.81 -2.47 44.11
C LEU A 162 -7.49 -2.21 44.87
N SER A 163 -7.03 -3.18 45.67
CA SER A 163 -5.84 -3.06 46.52
C SER A 163 -4.52 -3.25 45.77
N LYS A 164 -4.55 -3.84 44.57
CA LYS A 164 -3.37 -4.29 43.80
C LYS A 164 -2.58 -5.42 44.47
N PHE A 165 -3.13 -6.07 45.50
CA PHE A 165 -2.53 -7.25 46.08
C PHE A 165 -2.54 -8.40 45.06
N GLY A 166 -1.44 -9.14 44.96
CA GLY A 166 -1.24 -10.15 43.93
C GLY A 166 -0.79 -11.50 44.49
N HIS A 167 -1.38 -12.58 43.97
CA HIS A 167 -0.92 -13.95 44.12
C HIS A 167 -0.18 -14.41 42.86
N PHE A 168 0.98 -15.02 43.05
CA PHE A 168 1.81 -15.57 41.99
C PHE A 168 1.94 -17.07 42.21
N ILE A 169 1.33 -17.86 41.33
CA ILE A 169 1.21 -19.30 41.50
C ILE A 169 1.99 -20.00 40.39
N PRO A 170 3.01 -20.82 40.72
CA PRO A 170 3.82 -21.49 39.71
C PRO A 170 3.04 -22.63 39.06
N LEU A 171 3.08 -22.70 37.73
CA LEU A 171 2.47 -23.73 36.89
C LEU A 171 3.50 -24.36 35.93
N LYS A 172 3.26 -25.62 35.57
CA LYS A 172 4.01 -26.30 34.51
C LYS A 172 3.60 -25.74 33.15
N ALA A 173 4.40 -25.96 32.11
CA ALA A 173 4.10 -25.51 30.74
C ALA A 173 2.73 -26.01 30.26
N GLU A 174 2.39 -27.25 30.62
CA GLU A 174 1.11 -27.88 30.32
C GLU A 174 0.21 -27.79 31.55
N TYR A 175 -0.72 -26.84 31.52
CA TYR A 175 -1.77 -26.70 32.53
C TYR A 175 -3.14 -26.78 31.86
N SER A 176 -4.10 -27.32 32.60
CA SER A 176 -5.51 -27.37 32.19
C SER A 176 -6.34 -26.42 33.05
N SER A 177 -7.56 -26.12 32.61
CA SER A 177 -8.52 -25.36 33.42
C SER A 177 -8.77 -26.00 34.79
N LYS A 178 -8.72 -27.32 34.89
CA LYS A 178 -8.83 -28.05 36.16
C LYS A 178 -7.67 -27.72 37.09
N ILE A 179 -6.43 -27.80 36.60
CA ILE A 179 -5.23 -27.48 37.39
C ILE A 179 -5.24 -26.02 37.84
N VAL A 180 -5.67 -25.11 36.97
CA VAL A 180 -5.83 -23.69 37.29
C VAL A 180 -6.87 -23.49 38.40
N ALA A 181 -8.02 -24.17 38.31
CA ALA A 181 -9.08 -24.07 39.33
C ALA A 181 -8.67 -24.65 40.69
N GLU A 182 -7.87 -25.72 40.71
CA GLU A 182 -7.34 -26.32 41.94
C GLU A 182 -6.21 -25.51 42.58
N ALA A 183 -5.60 -24.60 41.82
CA ALA A 183 -4.48 -23.77 42.27
C ALA A 183 -4.92 -22.47 42.95
N CYS A 184 -6.19 -22.08 42.79
CA CYS A 184 -6.82 -20.89 43.38
C CYS A 184 -7.42 -21.17 44.75
#